data_AF-A0A4R9EZP7-F1
#
_entry.id   AF-A0A4R9EZP7-F1
#
_cell.length_a   1.000
_cell.length_b   1.000
_cell.length_c   1.000
_cell.angle_alpha   90.00
_cell.angle_beta   90.00
_cell.angle_gamma   90.00
#
_symmetry.space_group_name_H-M   'P 1'
#
loop_
_entity.id
_entity.type
_entity.pdbx_description
1 polymer ?
#
loop_
_entity_poly.entity_id
_entity_poly.type
_entity_poly.pdbx_seq_one_letter_code
_entity_poly.pdbx_strand_id
1 'polypeptide(L)'
;MSEPTRVLLPVVDVGGVSSRTFSDRLEVLTALIEAPNFEALLRDDVIVVPPDHATFAWQCGVPGCERALQETREFCTTHYREWTQRGKMLGTDAILADFLREAQPLKPRLWVRTPPQCLICVDVPAWGNSPLCFLHKNRWRTYRRETRQAGGIEQDFDEWVAGQPRLPHFGQCQVVACPEMCTCWGCAAVTSSCTAMTASPAARASRTTGAAC
;
A
#
# COMPACT_ATOMS: atom_id res chain seq x y z
N MET A 1 20.49 -28.39 24.34
CA MET A 1 20.06 -27.33 23.41
C MET A 1 19.99 -26.04 24.21
N SER A 2 21.06 -25.23 24.14
CA SER A 2 21.19 -24.01 24.96
C SER A 2 20.48 -22.84 24.28
N GLU A 3 19.67 -22.11 25.03
CA GLU A 3 19.02 -20.86 24.59
C GLU A 3 20.07 -19.77 24.30
N PRO A 4 19.88 -18.95 23.25
CA PRO A 4 20.73 -17.80 23.02
C PRO A 4 20.39 -16.71 24.04
N THR A 5 21.27 -16.52 25.02
CA THR A 5 21.26 -15.37 25.92
C THR A 5 21.29 -14.08 25.12
N ARG A 6 20.16 -13.37 25.06
CA ARG A 6 20.11 -12.01 24.52
C ARG A 6 20.81 -11.08 25.51
N VAL A 7 22.03 -10.68 25.18
CA VAL A 7 22.74 -9.61 25.88
C VAL A 7 22.03 -8.30 25.54
N LEU A 8 21.21 -7.81 26.47
CA LEU A 8 20.69 -6.44 26.41
C LEU A 8 21.84 -5.49 26.74
N LEU A 9 22.14 -4.57 25.83
CA LEU A 9 23.10 -3.51 26.09
C LEU A 9 22.65 -2.71 27.32
N PRO A 10 23.54 -2.46 28.30
CA PRO A 10 23.18 -1.67 29.46
C PRO A 10 22.84 -0.25 29.02
N VAL A 11 21.66 0.22 29.39
CA VAL A 11 21.30 1.64 29.28
C VAL A 11 22.25 2.40 30.19
N VAL A 12 23.08 3.25 29.60
CA VAL A 12 23.99 4.13 30.34
C VAL A 12 23.12 5.14 31.08
N ASP A 13 22.95 4.93 32.38
CA ASP A 13 22.32 5.90 33.26
C ASP A 13 23.37 7.00 33.56
N VAL A 14 23.32 8.07 32.77
CA VAL A 14 24.15 9.26 33.02
C VAL A 14 23.51 10.00 34.17
N GLY A 15 23.97 9.69 35.39
CA GLY A 15 23.40 10.17 36.63
C GLY A 15 23.10 11.68 36.64
N GLY A 16 21.91 12.02 37.14
CA GLY A 16 21.61 13.35 37.67
C GLY A 16 21.12 14.41 36.68
N VAL A 17 20.63 14.05 35.50
CA VAL A 17 20.05 15.05 34.58
C VAL A 17 18.52 15.01 34.67
N SER A 18 17.94 16.19 34.96
CA SER A 18 16.50 16.47 34.91
C SER A 18 15.83 15.71 33.77
N SER A 19 14.72 15.01 34.06
CA SER A 19 13.84 14.39 33.05
C SER A 19 13.72 15.31 31.84
N ARG A 20 14.29 14.90 30.69
CA ARG A 20 14.27 15.69 29.45
C ARG A 20 12.84 16.11 29.17
N THR A 21 12.60 17.42 29.15
CA THR A 21 11.27 17.98 28.91
C THR A 21 10.86 17.69 27.47
N PHE A 22 9.56 17.79 27.17
CA PHE A 22 9.05 17.56 25.81
C PHE A 22 9.74 18.47 24.77
N SER A 23 10.07 19.70 25.17
CA SER A 23 10.83 20.66 24.36
C SER A 23 12.24 20.15 24.01
N ASP A 24 12.98 19.62 25.00
CA ASP A 24 14.32 19.06 24.76
C ASP A 24 14.30 17.88 23.79
N ARG A 25 13.22 17.09 23.78
CA ARG A 25 13.07 15.96 22.85
C ARG A 25 12.78 16.44 21.43
N LEU A 26 11.95 17.48 21.28
CA LEU A 26 11.67 18.07 19.96
C LEU A 26 12.94 18.69 19.37
N GLU A 27 13.69 19.45 20.17
CA GLU A 27 14.95 20.06 19.73
C GLU A 27 15.99 19.02 19.31
N VAL A 28 16.13 17.92 20.07
CA VAL A 28 17.04 16.82 19.70
C VAL A 28 16.56 16.11 18.43
N LEU A 29 15.26 15.86 18.27
CA LEU A 29 14.72 15.24 17.06
C LEU A 29 14.92 16.14 15.84
N THR A 30 14.65 17.44 15.95
CA THR A 30 14.88 18.41 14.88
C THR A 30 16.35 18.48 14.50
N ALA A 31 17.26 18.57 15.49
CA ALA A 31 18.70 18.57 15.23
C ALA A 31 19.18 17.27 14.57
N LEU A 32 18.58 16.12 14.92
CA LEU A 32 18.84 14.86 14.25
C LEU A 32 18.30 14.84 12.82
N ILE A 33 17.10 15.38 12.57
CA ILE A 33 16.47 15.47 11.24
C ILE A 33 17.27 16.38 10.30
N GLU A 34 17.79 17.48 10.82
CA GLU A 34 18.57 18.48 10.06
C GLU A 34 20.04 18.07 9.87
N ALA A 35 20.51 17.02 10.54
CA ALA A 35 21.89 16.57 10.43
C ALA A 35 22.23 16.14 8.98
N PRO A 36 23.48 16.36 8.51
CA PRO A 36 23.89 15.98 7.15
C PRO A 36 23.81 14.48 6.89
N ASN A 37 23.84 13.66 7.95
CA ASN A 37 23.76 12.21 7.89
C ASN A 37 22.34 11.69 8.16
N PHE A 38 21.37 12.58 8.35
CA PHE A 38 19.98 12.15 8.51
C PHE A 38 19.48 11.58 7.21
N GLU A 39 18.95 10.36 7.32
CA GLU A 39 18.47 9.58 6.19
C GLU A 39 17.47 10.41 5.38
N ALA A 40 17.77 10.58 4.09
CA ALA A 40 16.92 11.38 3.21
C ALA A 40 15.48 10.84 3.17
N LEU A 41 15.30 9.51 3.37
CA LEU A 41 14.02 8.77 3.53
C LEU A 41 13.07 9.32 4.58
N LEU A 42 13.57 10.12 5.52
CA LEU A 42 12.79 10.65 6.63
C LEU A 42 12.57 12.17 6.53
N ARG A 43 12.93 12.80 5.40
CA ARG A 43 12.67 14.23 5.13
C ARG A 43 11.30 14.42 4.50
N ASP A 44 10.74 15.63 4.64
CA ASP A 44 9.45 16.01 4.03
C ASP A 44 9.50 16.11 2.50
N ASP A 45 10.70 16.07 1.91
CA ASP A 45 10.89 16.15 0.47
C ASP A 45 10.68 14.79 -0.22
N VAL A 46 10.14 14.83 -1.44
CA VAL A 46 9.98 13.63 -2.28
C VAL A 46 11.35 13.14 -2.73
N ILE A 47 11.71 11.94 -2.30
CA ILE A 47 13.00 11.34 -2.66
C ILE A 47 12.88 10.71 -4.03
N VAL A 48 13.76 11.15 -4.91
CA VAL A 48 13.92 10.57 -6.23
C VAL A 48 14.98 9.48 -6.13
N VAL A 49 14.53 8.24 -5.93
CA VAL A 49 15.40 7.06 -5.99
C VAL A 49 15.68 6.74 -7.46
N PRO A 50 16.95 6.72 -7.91
CA PRO A 50 17.29 6.31 -9.28
C PRO A 50 16.75 4.90 -9.60
N PRO A 51 16.37 4.63 -10.86
CA PRO A 51 15.82 3.31 -11.24
C PRO A 51 16.73 2.12 -10.90
N ASP A 52 18.05 2.32 -11.01
CA ASP A 52 19.13 1.34 -10.82
C ASP A 52 19.80 1.44 -9.44
N HIS A 53 19.14 2.06 -8.45
CA HIS A 53 19.70 2.26 -7.11
C HIS A 53 20.13 0.93 -6.46
N ALA A 54 21.39 0.81 -6.02
CA ALA A 54 21.97 -0.46 -5.54
C ALA A 54 21.16 -1.18 -4.44
N THR A 55 20.44 -0.44 -3.60
CA THR A 55 19.62 -0.99 -2.50
C THR A 55 18.11 -0.93 -2.77
N PHE A 56 17.67 0.04 -3.58
CA PHE A 56 16.25 0.38 -3.75
C PHE A 56 15.86 0.37 -5.23
N ALA A 57 16.56 -0.45 -6.01
CA ALA A 57 16.33 -0.59 -7.44
C ALA A 57 14.86 -0.95 -7.65
N TRP A 58 14.20 -0.12 -8.45
CA TRP A 58 12.82 -0.34 -8.84
C TRP A 58 12.71 -0.57 -10.34
N GLN A 59 13.80 -0.53 -11.11
CA GLN A 59 13.77 -0.86 -12.53
C GLN A 59 13.77 -2.38 -12.75
N CYS A 60 13.03 -2.85 -13.75
CA CYS A 60 13.13 -4.22 -14.24
C CYS A 60 14.56 -4.57 -14.69
N GLY A 61 15.04 -5.77 -14.36
CA GLY A 61 16.37 -6.26 -14.77
C GLY A 61 16.56 -6.52 -16.27
N VAL A 62 15.52 -6.39 -17.10
CA VAL A 62 15.66 -6.45 -18.57
C VAL A 62 16.29 -5.14 -19.08
N PRO A 63 17.41 -5.19 -19.82
CA PRO A 63 18.08 -3.99 -20.32
C PRO A 63 17.13 -3.07 -21.10
N GLY A 64 17.11 -1.79 -20.74
CA GLY A 64 16.27 -0.77 -21.38
C GLY A 64 14.77 -0.85 -21.03
N CYS A 65 14.35 -1.77 -20.16
CA CYS A 65 12.97 -1.81 -19.68
C CYS A 65 12.75 -0.67 -18.67
N GLU A 66 11.70 0.13 -18.89
CA GLU A 66 11.38 1.30 -18.04
C GLU A 66 10.22 0.98 -17.08
N ARG A 67 9.86 -0.30 -16.92
CA ARG A 67 8.79 -0.72 -16.01
C ARG A 67 9.33 -1.03 -14.62
N ALA A 68 8.48 -0.75 -13.64
CA ALA A 68 8.78 -1.05 -12.25
C ALA A 68 8.94 -2.56 -12.00
N LEU A 69 9.94 -2.87 -11.20
CA LEU A 69 10.23 -4.15 -10.56
C LEU A 69 9.03 -4.55 -9.70
N GLN A 70 8.77 -5.84 -9.60
CA GLN A 70 7.84 -6.34 -8.60
C GLN A 70 8.61 -6.62 -7.31
N GLU A 71 8.06 -6.25 -6.15
CA GLU A 71 8.72 -6.24 -4.81
C GLU A 71 9.59 -7.46 -4.46
N THR A 72 9.29 -8.63 -5.01
CA THR A 72 9.98 -9.90 -4.70
C THR A 72 10.66 -10.55 -5.91
N ARG A 73 10.84 -9.82 -7.02
CA ARG A 73 11.28 -10.40 -8.30
C ARG A 73 12.32 -9.51 -8.97
N GLU A 74 13.19 -10.12 -9.76
CA GLU A 74 14.21 -9.44 -10.57
C GLU A 74 13.63 -8.75 -11.82
N PHE A 75 12.35 -8.98 -12.12
CA PHE A 75 11.67 -8.49 -13.31
C PHE A 75 10.34 -7.81 -12.99
N CYS A 76 9.90 -6.94 -13.89
CA CYS A 76 8.52 -6.46 -13.92
C CYS A 76 7.54 -7.64 -14.11
N THR A 77 6.26 -7.44 -13.79
CA THR A 77 5.25 -8.51 -13.87
C THR A 77 5.13 -9.15 -15.26
N THR A 78 5.36 -8.39 -16.34
CA THR A 78 5.30 -8.91 -17.71
C THR A 78 6.50 -9.82 -17.99
N HIS A 79 7.72 -9.32 -17.79
CA HIS A 79 8.94 -10.09 -18.03
C HIS A 79 9.06 -11.30 -17.10
N TYR A 80 8.59 -11.20 -15.86
CA TYR A 80 8.51 -12.37 -14.99
C TYR A 80 7.59 -13.47 -15.55
N ARG A 81 6.44 -13.09 -16.14
CA ARG A 81 5.54 -14.07 -16.78
C ARG A 81 6.19 -14.72 -18.00
N GLU A 82 6.86 -13.94 -18.83
CA GLU A 82 7.60 -14.47 -19.99
C GLU A 82 8.71 -15.42 -19.56
N TRP A 83 9.50 -15.03 -18.56
CA TRP A 83 10.56 -15.86 -17.98
C TRP A 83 10.01 -17.19 -17.43
N THR A 84 8.97 -17.12 -16.58
CA THR A 84 8.37 -18.33 -16.00
C THR A 84 7.68 -19.21 -17.04
N GLN A 85 7.12 -18.63 -18.10
CA GLN A 85 6.53 -19.39 -19.20
C GLN A 85 7.61 -20.11 -20.02
N ARG A 86 8.75 -19.47 -20.27
CA ARG A 86 9.90 -20.10 -20.93
C ARG A 86 10.45 -21.26 -20.11
N GLY A 87 10.64 -21.09 -18.80
CA GLY A 87 11.09 -22.17 -17.92
C GLY A 87 10.13 -23.37 -17.88
N LYS A 88 8.82 -23.14 -18.04
CA LYS A 88 7.83 -24.22 -18.16
C LYS A 88 7.89 -24.96 -19.51
N MET A 89 8.28 -24.27 -20.59
CA MET A 89 8.32 -24.84 -21.94
C MET A 89 9.65 -25.55 -22.25
N LEU A 90 10.76 -24.96 -21.82
CA LEU A 90 12.12 -25.42 -22.11
C LEU A 90 12.74 -26.24 -20.95
N GLY A 91 12.07 -26.32 -19.80
CA GLY A 91 12.62 -26.95 -18.60
C GLY A 91 13.69 -26.09 -17.92
N THR A 92 14.50 -26.71 -17.08
CA THR A 92 15.64 -26.06 -16.36
C THR A 92 16.73 -25.54 -17.29
N ASP A 93 16.68 -25.89 -18.58
CA ASP A 93 17.66 -25.48 -19.58
C ASP A 93 17.36 -24.08 -20.17
N ALA A 94 16.33 -23.39 -19.66
CA ALA A 94 16.09 -21.99 -19.99
C ALA A 94 17.25 -21.12 -19.45
N ILE A 95 18.14 -20.70 -20.34
CA ILE A 95 19.29 -19.87 -19.99
C ILE A 95 18.82 -18.41 -19.82
N LEU A 96 19.06 -17.85 -18.63
CA LEU A 96 18.73 -16.46 -18.30
C LEU A 96 19.33 -15.47 -19.32
N ALA A 97 20.57 -15.71 -19.75
CA ALA A 97 21.25 -14.88 -20.73
C ALA A 97 20.51 -14.81 -22.08
N ASP A 98 19.92 -15.92 -22.54
CA ASP A 98 19.16 -15.94 -23.79
C ASP A 98 17.81 -15.22 -23.63
N PHE A 99 17.17 -15.34 -22.45
CA PHE A 99 16.01 -14.53 -22.13
C PHE A 99 16.33 -13.03 -22.15
N LEU A 100 17.39 -12.59 -21.47
CA LEU A 100 17.77 -11.17 -21.44
C LEU A 100 18.14 -10.63 -22.83
N ARG A 101 18.71 -11.46 -23.71
CA ARG A 101 19.03 -11.09 -25.09
C ARG A 101 17.79 -10.88 -25.96
N GLU A 102 16.75 -11.69 -25.74
CA GLU A 102 15.54 -11.69 -26.57
C GLU A 102 14.41 -10.83 -26.00
N ALA A 103 14.40 -10.60 -24.69
CA ALA A 103 13.36 -9.86 -23.99
C ALA A 103 13.27 -8.42 -24.54
N GLN A 104 12.09 -8.05 -25.03
CA GLN A 104 11.88 -6.70 -25.53
C GLN A 104 11.70 -5.71 -24.37
N PRO A 105 12.38 -4.56 -24.39
CA PRO A 105 12.21 -3.54 -23.37
C PRO A 105 10.79 -2.97 -23.46
N LEU A 106 10.18 -2.75 -22.29
CA LEU A 106 8.82 -2.23 -22.21
C LEU A 106 8.85 -0.79 -21.72
N LYS A 107 8.08 0.07 -22.39
CA LYS A 107 7.87 1.45 -21.97
C LYS A 107 7.13 1.55 -20.64
N PRO A 108 7.27 2.69 -19.93
CA PRO A 108 6.62 2.92 -18.65
C PRO A 108 5.14 2.66 -18.81
N ARG A 109 4.60 1.86 -17.91
CA ARG A 109 3.15 1.76 -17.80
C ARG A 109 2.71 2.98 -17.01
N LEU A 110 2.44 4.07 -17.72
CA LEU A 110 1.79 5.24 -17.12
C LEU A 110 0.47 4.75 -16.53
N TRP A 111 0.37 4.81 -15.21
CA TRP A 111 -0.94 4.79 -14.57
C TRP A 111 -1.69 5.99 -15.13
N VAL A 112 -2.94 5.79 -15.55
CA VAL A 112 -3.78 6.90 -15.99
C VAL A 112 -3.78 7.91 -14.85
N ARG A 113 -3.21 9.10 -15.10
CA ARG A 113 -2.97 10.12 -14.08
C ARG A 113 -4.27 10.56 -13.39
N THR A 114 -5.39 10.36 -14.08
CA THR A 114 -6.74 10.50 -13.56
C THR A 114 -7.55 9.27 -13.97
N PRO A 115 -7.59 8.22 -13.14
CA PRO A 115 -8.41 7.04 -13.44
C PRO A 115 -9.89 7.46 -13.56
N PRO A 116 -10.67 6.82 -14.45
CA PRO A 116 -12.10 7.06 -14.50
C PRO A 116 -12.76 6.67 -13.16
N GLN A 117 -13.96 7.14 -12.91
CA GLN A 117 -14.73 6.75 -11.72
C GLN A 117 -15.19 5.29 -11.81
N CYS A 118 -15.37 4.65 -10.66
CA CYS A 118 -15.96 3.32 -10.59
C CYS A 118 -17.41 3.37 -11.07
N LEU A 119 -17.82 2.39 -11.89
CA LEU A 119 -19.20 2.28 -12.39
C LEU A 119 -20.26 2.19 -11.27
N ILE A 120 -19.88 1.69 -10.08
CA ILE A 120 -20.80 1.51 -8.95
C ILE A 120 -20.63 2.65 -7.94
N CYS A 121 -19.40 3.00 -7.58
CA CYS A 121 -19.08 4.07 -6.64
C CYS A 121 -18.59 5.32 -7.39
N VAL A 122 -19.51 6.24 -7.70
CA VAL A 122 -19.22 7.45 -8.49
C VAL A 122 -18.09 8.30 -7.87
N ASP A 123 -17.99 8.34 -6.55
CA ASP A 123 -16.99 9.16 -5.85
C ASP A 123 -15.64 8.44 -5.64
N VAL A 124 -15.48 7.21 -6.14
CA VAL A 124 -14.28 6.39 -5.93
C VAL A 124 -13.65 6.07 -7.29
N PRO A 125 -12.34 6.29 -7.49
CA PRO A 125 -11.70 5.97 -8.75
C PRO A 125 -11.70 4.48 -9.05
N ALA A 126 -11.72 4.15 -10.33
CA ALA A 126 -11.52 2.82 -10.84
C ALA A 126 -10.05 2.39 -10.69
N TRP A 127 -9.80 1.08 -10.56
CA TRP A 127 -8.50 0.54 -10.19
C TRP A 127 -7.78 -0.16 -11.35
N GLY A 128 -6.68 0.46 -11.78
CA GLY A 128 -5.84 -0.02 -12.89
C GLY A 128 -6.61 0.05 -14.21
N ASN A 129 -6.70 -1.07 -14.93
CA ASN A 129 -7.43 -1.16 -16.20
C ASN A 129 -8.90 -1.61 -16.04
N SER A 130 -9.40 -1.71 -14.80
CA SER A 130 -10.79 -2.10 -14.55
C SER A 130 -11.64 -0.84 -14.41
N PRO A 131 -12.90 -0.83 -14.89
CA PRO A 131 -13.84 0.27 -14.65
C PRO A 131 -14.44 0.23 -13.23
N LEU A 132 -13.91 -0.62 -12.33
CA LEU A 132 -14.37 -0.80 -10.96
C LEU A 132 -13.30 -0.33 -9.97
N CYS A 133 -13.73 0.16 -8.80
CA CYS A 133 -12.84 0.41 -7.68
C CYS A 133 -12.19 -0.90 -7.19
N PHE A 134 -11.16 -0.79 -6.35
CA PHE A 134 -10.42 -1.95 -5.85
C PHE A 134 -11.33 -3.01 -5.20
N LEU A 135 -12.30 -2.61 -4.37
CA LEU A 135 -13.22 -3.55 -3.71
C LEU A 135 -14.16 -4.24 -4.70
N HIS A 136 -14.82 -3.50 -5.58
CA HIS A 136 -15.73 -4.11 -6.55
C HIS A 136 -14.98 -5.01 -7.53
N LYS A 137 -13.77 -4.62 -7.95
CA LYS A 137 -12.89 -5.48 -8.75
C LYS A 137 -12.57 -6.80 -8.04
N ASN A 138 -12.27 -6.76 -6.74
CA ASN A 138 -12.02 -7.97 -5.95
C ASN A 138 -13.28 -8.82 -5.76
N ARG A 139 -14.44 -8.19 -5.49
CA ARG A 139 -15.72 -8.91 -5.40
C ARG A 139 -16.07 -9.61 -6.71
N TRP A 140 -15.90 -8.93 -7.84
CA TRP A 140 -16.11 -9.53 -9.16
C TRP A 140 -15.19 -10.73 -9.38
N ARG A 141 -13.90 -10.59 -9.06
CA ARG A 141 -12.94 -11.71 -9.15
C ARG A 141 -13.33 -12.89 -8.26
N THR A 142 -13.79 -12.63 -7.04
CA THR A 142 -14.25 -13.68 -6.11
C THR A 142 -15.50 -14.37 -6.64
N TYR A 143 -16.52 -13.61 -7.06
CA TYR A 143 -17.73 -14.15 -7.67
C TYR A 143 -17.41 -15.07 -8.85
N ARG A 144 -16.60 -14.61 -9.82
CA ARG A 144 -16.21 -15.44 -10.97
C ARG A 144 -15.52 -16.73 -10.56
N ARG A 145 -14.63 -16.65 -9.56
CA ARG A 145 -13.90 -17.82 -9.06
C ARG A 145 -14.87 -18.82 -8.44
N GLU A 146 -15.78 -18.37 -7.59
CA GLU A 146 -16.77 -19.21 -6.90
C GLU A 146 -17.74 -19.85 -7.90
N THR A 147 -18.27 -19.08 -8.85
CA THR A 147 -19.19 -19.60 -9.89
C THR A 147 -18.53 -20.68 -10.73
N ARG A 148 -17.27 -20.47 -11.15
CA ARG A 148 -16.50 -21.49 -11.90
C ARG A 148 -16.24 -22.75 -11.08
N GLN A 149 -15.95 -22.61 -9.78
CA GLN A 149 -15.73 -23.74 -8.89
C GLN A 149 -17.02 -24.54 -8.64
N ALA A 150 -18.17 -23.86 -8.59
CA ALA A 150 -19.47 -24.49 -8.45
C ALA A 150 -20.04 -25.06 -9.76
N GLY A 151 -19.34 -24.91 -10.90
CA GLY A 151 -19.84 -25.32 -12.22
C GLY A 151 -21.06 -24.51 -12.69
N GLY A 152 -21.28 -23.34 -12.10
CA GLY A 152 -22.39 -22.45 -12.45
C GLY A 152 -22.12 -21.64 -13.71
N ILE A 153 -23.19 -21.05 -14.26
CA ILE A 153 -23.10 -20.10 -15.36
C ILE A 153 -22.71 -18.73 -14.78
N GLU A 154 -21.63 -18.15 -15.30
CA GLU A 154 -21.21 -16.79 -14.95
C GLU A 154 -22.24 -15.78 -15.45
N GLN A 155 -22.74 -14.92 -14.56
CA GLN A 155 -23.56 -13.79 -14.95
C GLN A 155 -22.79 -12.86 -15.87
N ASP A 156 -23.52 -12.15 -16.72
CA ASP A 156 -22.91 -11.08 -17.51
C ASP A 156 -22.37 -9.98 -16.59
N PHE A 157 -21.32 -9.29 -17.05
CA PHE A 157 -20.68 -8.24 -16.26
C PHE A 157 -21.65 -7.12 -15.91
N ASP A 158 -22.49 -6.69 -16.85
CA ASP A 158 -23.42 -5.58 -16.64
C ASP A 158 -24.55 -5.99 -15.68
N GLU A 159 -25.01 -7.24 -15.76
CA GLU A 159 -25.96 -7.82 -14.80
C GLU A 159 -25.38 -7.85 -13.38
N TRP A 160 -24.13 -8.30 -13.25
CA TRP A 160 -23.47 -8.34 -11.95
C TRP A 160 -23.30 -6.95 -11.36
N VAL A 161 -22.87 -5.97 -12.17
CA VAL A 161 -22.70 -4.57 -11.77
C VAL A 161 -24.03 -3.97 -11.31
N ALA A 162 -25.12 -4.21 -12.02
CA ALA A 162 -26.46 -3.73 -11.65
C ALA A 162 -26.94 -4.25 -10.29
N GLY A 163 -26.52 -5.46 -9.90
CA GLY A 163 -26.84 -6.06 -8.61
C GLY A 163 -25.93 -5.66 -7.45
N GLN A 164 -24.85 -4.90 -7.69
CA GLN A 164 -23.91 -4.56 -6.62
C GLN A 164 -24.34 -3.33 -5.82
N PRO A 165 -24.26 -3.39 -4.47
CA PRO A 165 -24.45 -2.20 -3.66
C PRO A 165 -23.25 -1.26 -3.79
N ARG A 166 -23.53 0.04 -3.65
CA ARG A 166 -22.48 1.04 -3.38
C ARG A 166 -21.82 0.72 -2.04
N LEU A 167 -20.52 0.92 -1.98
CA LEU A 167 -19.73 0.72 -0.77
C LEU A 167 -19.47 2.08 -0.11
N PRO A 168 -19.50 2.15 1.23
CA PRO A 168 -19.15 3.36 1.94
C PRO A 168 -17.70 3.76 1.61
N HIS A 169 -17.46 5.05 1.38
CA HIS A 169 -16.12 5.58 1.21
C HIS A 169 -15.43 5.68 2.57
N PHE A 170 -14.09 5.60 2.61
CA PHE A 170 -13.30 5.67 3.85
C PHE A 170 -13.16 7.09 4.44
N GLY A 171 -13.98 8.05 3.99
CA GLY A 171 -13.81 9.45 4.34
C GLY A 171 -12.64 10.12 3.62
N GLN A 172 -12.25 11.29 4.13
CA GLN A 172 -11.12 12.06 3.63
C GLN A 172 -9.81 11.55 4.25
N CYS A 173 -8.76 11.47 3.44
CA CYS A 173 -7.40 11.25 3.89
C CYS A 173 -6.99 12.39 4.83
N GLN A 174 -6.53 12.05 6.04
CA GLN A 174 -6.07 13.03 7.04
C GLN A 174 -4.59 13.40 6.88
N VAL A 175 -3.90 12.80 5.91
CA VAL A 175 -2.47 13.08 5.64
C VAL A 175 -2.37 14.43 4.92
N VAL A 176 -1.78 15.43 5.60
CA VAL A 176 -1.64 16.81 5.11
C VAL A 176 -0.85 16.90 3.80
N ALA A 177 0.13 16.02 3.61
CA ALA A 177 0.96 15.96 2.41
C ALA A 177 0.36 15.11 1.28
N CYS A 178 -0.87 14.59 1.41
CA CYS A 178 -1.49 13.79 0.37
C CYS A 178 -1.83 14.69 -0.84
N PRO A 179 -1.05 14.64 -1.94
CA PRO A 179 -1.26 15.55 -3.07
C PRO A 179 -2.52 15.19 -3.87
N GLU A 180 -3.03 13.98 -3.66
CA GLU A 180 -4.28 13.49 -4.20
C GLU A 180 -5.38 13.81 -3.18
N MET A 181 -6.31 14.69 -3.55
CA MET A 181 -7.58 14.82 -2.85
C MET A 181 -8.26 13.45 -2.79
N CYS A 182 -8.04 12.71 -1.71
CA CYS A 182 -8.82 11.57 -1.20
C CYS A 182 -9.40 10.60 -2.24
N THR A 183 -8.60 10.14 -3.21
CA THR A 183 -9.01 9.05 -4.11
C THR A 183 -8.05 7.86 -4.10
N CYS A 184 -6.85 7.97 -3.51
CA CYS A 184 -5.91 6.86 -3.43
C CYS A 184 -6.20 5.92 -2.24
N TRP A 185 -6.75 4.75 -2.53
CA TRP A 185 -6.77 3.60 -1.60
C TRP A 185 -5.38 3.01 -1.31
N GLY A 186 -4.31 3.57 -1.90
CA GLY A 186 -2.93 3.12 -1.70
C GLY A 186 -2.34 3.45 -0.31
N CYS A 187 -2.91 4.40 0.43
CA CYS A 187 -2.37 4.77 1.74
C CYS A 187 -2.89 3.91 2.91
N ALA A 188 -3.95 3.14 2.75
CA ALA A 188 -4.55 2.36 3.85
C ALA A 188 -3.84 1.00 4.13
N ALA A 189 -2.75 0.67 3.44
CA ALA A 189 -2.05 -0.60 3.63
C ALA A 189 -1.09 -0.62 4.84
N VAL A 190 -0.85 0.53 5.50
CA VAL A 190 0.02 0.62 6.69
C VAL A 190 -0.73 1.31 7.83
N THR A 191 -1.68 0.61 8.45
CA THR A 191 -1.92 0.64 9.91
C THR A 191 -2.93 -0.46 10.24
N SER A 192 -2.46 -1.71 10.27
CA SER A 192 -3.15 -2.76 11.03
C SER A 192 -2.82 -2.55 12.50
N SER A 193 -3.61 -1.70 13.17
CA SER A 193 -3.78 -1.59 14.64
C SER A 193 -4.52 -0.30 14.98
N CYS A 194 -5.85 -0.30 14.86
CA CYS A 194 -6.69 0.56 15.68
C CYS A 194 -7.85 -0.29 16.18
N THR A 195 -7.55 -1.05 17.22
CA THR A 195 -8.50 -1.72 18.09
C THR A 195 -9.47 -0.68 18.66
N ALA A 196 -10.72 -1.10 18.78
CA ALA A 196 -11.85 -0.39 19.35
C ALA A 196 -11.52 0.53 20.55
N MET A 197 -12.03 1.76 20.49
CA MET A 197 -12.47 2.49 21.67
C MET A 197 -13.85 3.10 21.39
N THR A 198 -14.87 2.30 21.67
CA THR A 198 -16.18 2.81 22.05
C THR A 198 -16.05 3.54 23.38
N ALA A 199 -16.21 4.86 23.38
CA ALA A 199 -16.56 5.62 24.57
C ALA A 199 -17.42 6.81 24.16
N SER A 200 -18.73 6.59 24.25
CA SER A 200 -19.76 7.62 24.18
C SER A 200 -19.70 8.46 25.47
N PRO A 201 -19.52 9.79 25.44
CA PRO A 201 -19.72 10.62 26.61
C PRO A 201 -21.20 11.01 26.71
N ALA A 202 -21.77 10.59 27.84
CA ALA A 202 -23.09 10.89 28.37
C ALA A 202 -23.64 12.28 28.01
N ALA A 203 -24.83 12.28 27.40
CA ALA A 203 -25.75 13.40 27.44
C ALA A 203 -26.21 13.61 28.89
N ARG A 204 -25.81 14.75 29.45
CA ARG A 204 -26.14 15.20 30.80
C ARG A 204 -27.66 15.36 30.94
N ALA A 205 -28.17 14.76 32.02
CA ALA A 205 -29.55 14.83 32.45
C ALA A 205 -30.03 16.26 32.73
N SER A 206 -31.26 16.56 32.35
CA SER A 206 -32.09 17.63 32.92
C SER A 206 -33.56 17.23 32.77
N ARG A 207 -34.06 16.45 33.73
CA ARG A 207 -35.49 16.28 33.98
C ARG A 207 -35.68 16.22 35.49
N THR A 208 -35.92 17.38 36.08
CA THR A 208 -36.51 17.56 37.40
C THR A 208 -37.98 17.17 37.30
N THR A 209 -38.34 16.09 37.98
CA THR A 209 -39.71 15.73 38.35
C THR A 209 -40.27 16.77 39.32
N GLY A 210 -41.50 17.23 39.06
CA GLY A 210 -42.25 18.07 39.99
C GLY A 210 -42.96 17.27 41.08
N ALA A 211 -43.43 17.97 42.13
CA ALA A 211 -44.71 17.76 42.81
C ALA A 211 -44.88 18.73 43.99
N ALA A 212 -46.08 19.34 44.05
CA ALA A 212 -46.89 19.72 45.22
C ALA A 212 -46.27 20.55 46.37
N CYS A 213 -46.77 21.78 46.57
CA CYS A 213 -47.98 22.11 47.35
C CYS A 213 -48.45 23.53 46.99
#